data_AF-A0A6L7TTY0-F1
#
_entry.id   AF-A0A6L7TTY0-F1
#
_cell.length_a   1.000
_cell.length_b   1.000
_cell.length_c   1.000
_cell.angle_alpha   90.00
_cell.angle_beta   90.00
_cell.angle_gamma   90.00
#
_symmetry.space_group_name_H-M   'P 1'
#
loop_
_entity.id
_entity.type
_entity.pdbx_description
1 polymer ?
#
loop_
_entity_poly.entity_id
_entity_poly.type
_entity_poly.pdbx_seq_one_letter_code
_entity_poly.pdbx_strand_id
1 'polypeptide(L)'
;MLKLKAISMVFLLLAVFLFAGTVMASDPPPSEAEDLNDPEVQEALAIRYVAGETLTDEEEAAAIRYVTIVSVETVVSVVDIDPPDDVDSDTAADSNLSCKGQTVTLKHKNWARITQWTFISDTEWCYDGTHIVGDPTWTVEGRPKTYLGWHYRGNKNSSESGGDGETSHHDYVQGHFEFCVIRVGCTQSHYPTIEKWQYEDGTHRYKAKK
;
A
#
# COMPACT_ATOMS: atom_id res chain seq x y z
N MET A 1 24.89 -10.43 -49.06
CA MET A 1 23.69 -10.45 -49.93
C MET A 1 22.75 -9.33 -49.47
N LEU A 2 22.68 -8.26 -50.26
CA LEU A 2 21.68 -7.18 -50.12
C LEU A 2 20.29 -7.74 -50.41
N LYS A 3 19.26 -7.33 -49.64
CA LYS A 3 18.00 -6.81 -50.20
C LYS A 3 17.38 -5.75 -49.30
N LEU A 4 17.60 -4.51 -49.73
CA LEU A 4 16.80 -3.32 -49.50
C LEU A 4 15.32 -3.61 -49.82
N LYS A 5 14.38 -3.19 -48.96
CA LYS A 5 13.02 -2.84 -49.40
C LYS A 5 12.67 -1.47 -48.82
N ALA A 6 12.38 -0.58 -49.74
CA ALA A 6 12.08 0.81 -49.54
C ALA A 6 10.60 1.07 -49.88
N ILE A 7 10.10 2.21 -49.39
CA ILE A 7 9.02 3.04 -49.94
C ILE A 7 7.57 2.61 -49.64
N SER A 8 6.87 3.45 -48.86
CA SER A 8 5.66 4.19 -49.29
C SER A 8 5.23 5.11 -48.12
N MET A 9 5.49 6.42 -48.09
CA MET A 9 4.99 7.53 -48.93
C MET A 9 3.50 7.89 -48.65
N VAL A 10 3.32 9.12 -48.13
CA VAL A 10 2.15 10.03 -48.24
C VAL A 10 0.89 9.69 -47.44
N PHE A 11 0.52 10.54 -46.47
CA PHE A 11 -0.62 11.45 -46.63
C PHE A 11 -0.58 12.59 -45.60
N LEU A 12 -0.26 13.76 -46.14
CA LEU A 12 -0.40 15.09 -45.54
C LEU A 12 -1.88 15.46 -45.61
N LEU A 13 -2.53 15.74 -44.48
CA LEU A 13 -3.83 16.41 -44.47
C LEU A 13 -3.80 17.55 -43.46
N LEU A 14 -3.36 18.69 -44.00
CA LEU A 14 -3.56 20.03 -43.47
C LEU A 14 -5.07 20.32 -43.51
N ALA A 15 -5.72 20.45 -42.37
CA ALA A 15 -7.05 21.06 -42.26
C ALA A 15 -6.93 22.30 -41.36
N VAL A 16 -6.59 23.41 -42.00
CA VAL A 16 -6.66 24.75 -41.43
C VAL A 16 -8.15 25.12 -41.35
N PHE A 17 -8.75 24.97 -40.16
CA PHE A 17 -10.05 25.58 -39.86
C PHE A 17 -9.81 26.95 -39.21
N LEU A 18 -9.76 27.98 -40.06
CA LEU A 18 -9.93 29.37 -39.67
C LEU A 18 -11.42 29.61 -39.41
N PHE A 19 -11.87 29.42 -38.18
CA PHE A 19 -13.10 30.03 -37.68
C PHE A 19 -12.74 31.28 -36.88
N ALA A 20 -12.79 32.42 -37.55
CA ALA A 20 -12.87 33.72 -36.91
C ALA A 20 -14.31 33.90 -36.37
N GLY A 21 -14.56 33.35 -35.19
CA GLY A 21 -15.72 33.67 -34.37
C GLY A 21 -15.29 34.62 -33.27
N THR A 22 -15.66 35.90 -33.38
CA THR A 22 -15.66 36.84 -32.25
C THR A 22 -16.63 36.34 -31.21
N VAL A 23 -16.13 35.57 -30.24
CA VAL A 23 -16.85 35.24 -29.02
C VAL A 23 -16.82 36.51 -28.17
N MET A 24 -18.01 37.06 -27.95
CA MET A 24 -18.26 38.10 -26.95
C MET A 24 -17.57 37.69 -25.65
N ALA A 25 -16.68 38.53 -25.13
CA ALA A 25 -16.16 38.41 -23.78
C ALA A 25 -17.34 38.61 -22.82
N SER A 26 -18.03 37.52 -22.49
CA SER A 26 -18.76 37.43 -21.24
C SER A 26 -17.73 37.59 -20.15
N ASP A 27 -17.93 38.55 -19.25
CA ASP A 27 -17.16 38.64 -18.02
C ASP A 27 -17.00 37.23 -17.44
N PRO A 28 -15.77 36.79 -17.10
CA PRO A 28 -15.61 35.49 -16.46
C PRO A 28 -16.53 35.46 -15.24
N PRO A 29 -17.29 34.36 -15.03
CA PRO A 29 -18.10 34.25 -13.82
C PRO A 29 -17.21 34.55 -12.61
N PRO A 30 -17.75 35.21 -11.57
CA PRO A 30 -16.97 35.52 -10.37
C PRO A 30 -16.22 34.26 -9.97
N SER A 31 -14.90 34.34 -9.91
CA SER A 31 -14.05 33.21 -9.56
C SER A 31 -14.61 32.61 -8.27
N GLU A 32 -15.31 31.49 -8.37
CA GLU A 32 -15.75 30.75 -7.20
C GLU A 32 -14.47 30.52 -6.41
N ALA A 33 -14.41 31.11 -5.21
CA ALA A 33 -13.28 30.88 -4.34
C ALA A 33 -13.20 29.36 -4.19
N GLU A 34 -12.06 28.80 -4.62
CA GLU A 34 -11.86 27.36 -4.67
C GLU A 34 -12.08 26.82 -3.25
N ASP A 35 -13.00 25.85 -3.09
CA ASP A 35 -13.30 25.32 -1.77
C ASP A 35 -12.11 24.47 -1.30
N LEU A 36 -11.26 25.08 -0.46
CA LEU A 36 -10.09 24.41 0.12
C LEU A 36 -10.46 23.22 1.02
N ASN A 37 -11.75 22.96 1.30
CA ASN A 37 -12.20 21.75 1.97
C ASN A 37 -12.57 20.61 1.01
N ASP A 38 -12.61 20.87 -0.29
CA ASP A 38 -12.82 19.82 -1.30
C ASP A 38 -11.61 18.86 -1.29
N PRO A 39 -11.82 17.54 -1.08
CA PRO A 39 -10.76 16.55 -1.12
C PRO A 39 -9.95 16.53 -2.43
N GLU A 40 -10.56 16.86 -3.57
CA GLU A 40 -9.88 16.89 -4.87
C GLU A 40 -8.92 18.07 -4.97
N VAL A 41 -9.37 19.26 -4.54
CA VAL A 41 -8.54 20.47 -4.43
C VAL A 41 -7.36 20.21 -3.49
N GLN A 42 -7.63 19.64 -2.33
CA GLN A 42 -6.58 19.33 -1.36
C GLN A 42 -5.59 18.26 -1.86
N GLU A 43 -6.04 17.26 -2.63
CA GLU A 43 -5.14 16.28 -3.25
C GLU A 43 -4.21 16.97 -4.26
N ALA A 44 -4.74 17.87 -5.09
CA ALA A 44 -3.93 18.65 -6.03
C ALA A 44 -2.92 19.54 -5.29
N LEU A 45 -3.34 20.21 -4.22
CA LEU A 45 -2.44 21.01 -3.37
C LEU A 45 -1.37 20.16 -2.68
N ALA A 46 -1.72 18.96 -2.21
CA ALA A 46 -0.76 18.03 -1.62
C ALA A 46 0.30 17.57 -2.63
N ILE A 47 -0.07 17.32 -3.89
CA ILE A 47 0.87 17.00 -4.96
C ILE A 47 1.84 18.17 -5.19
N ARG A 48 1.33 19.40 -5.31
CA ARG A 48 2.14 20.62 -5.47
C ARG A 48 3.07 20.84 -4.27
N TYR A 49 2.55 20.65 -3.06
CA TYR A 49 3.31 20.75 -1.81
C TYR A 49 4.48 19.76 -1.78
N VAL A 50 4.22 18.47 -2.07
CA VAL A 50 5.25 17.42 -2.12
C VAL A 50 6.30 17.71 -3.21
N ALA A 51 5.86 18.24 -4.35
CA ALA A 51 6.74 18.69 -5.43
C ALA A 51 7.63 19.90 -5.04
N GLY A 52 7.35 20.55 -3.91
CA GLY A 52 8.07 21.72 -3.43
C GLY A 52 7.71 22.99 -4.19
N GLU A 53 6.51 23.06 -4.75
CA GLU A 53 5.96 24.31 -5.29
C GLU A 53 5.70 25.32 -4.17
N THR A 54 5.80 26.60 -4.51
CA THR A 54 5.43 27.67 -3.59
C THR A 54 3.90 27.73 -3.52
N LEU A 55 3.35 27.53 -2.33
CA LEU A 55 1.94 27.66 -2.02
C LEU A 55 1.73 28.90 -1.14
N THR A 56 0.52 29.44 -1.13
CA THR A 56 0.09 30.39 -0.09
C THR A 56 -0.05 29.67 1.26
N ASP A 57 -0.04 30.42 2.36
CA ASP A 57 -0.17 29.85 3.71
C ASP A 57 -1.47 29.01 3.86
N GLU A 58 -2.56 29.43 3.22
CA GLU A 58 -3.84 28.72 3.25
C GLU A 58 -3.80 27.41 2.43
N GLU A 59 -3.22 27.46 1.23
CA GLU A 59 -3.01 26.28 0.38
C GLU A 59 -2.06 25.26 1.05
N GLU A 60 -0.99 25.74 1.68
CA GLU A 60 -0.05 24.90 2.42
C GLU A 60 -0.74 24.23 3.61
N ALA A 61 -1.54 24.96 4.39
CA ALA A 61 -2.31 24.38 5.48
C ALA A 61 -3.30 23.31 4.99
N ALA A 62 -3.95 23.54 3.85
CA ALA A 62 -4.85 22.58 3.22
C ALA A 62 -4.10 21.31 2.74
N ALA A 63 -2.95 21.49 2.09
CA ALA A 63 -2.07 20.39 1.67
C ALA A 63 -1.56 19.56 2.85
N ILE A 64 -1.08 20.22 3.92
CA ILE A 64 -0.61 19.58 5.15
C ILE A 64 -1.73 18.77 5.78
N ARG A 65 -2.94 19.34 5.89
CA ARG A 65 -4.10 18.64 6.43
C ARG A 65 -4.39 17.36 5.64
N TYR A 66 -4.27 17.39 4.33
CA TYR A 66 -4.50 16.23 3.45
C TYR A 66 -3.46 15.13 3.60
N VAL A 67 -2.17 15.46 3.75
CA VAL A 67 -1.11 14.45 3.95
C VAL A 67 -1.02 13.97 5.39
N THR A 68 -1.60 14.74 6.33
CA THR A 68 -1.66 14.38 7.75
C THR A 68 -2.59 13.19 7.97
N ILE A 69 -2.13 12.30 8.82
CA ILE A 69 -2.81 11.05 9.13
C ILE A 69 -3.71 11.27 10.32
N VAL A 70 -4.94 10.75 10.23
CA VAL A 70 -5.89 10.81 11.34
C VAL A 70 -6.35 9.44 11.83
N SER A 71 -6.24 8.40 11.00
CA SER A 71 -6.75 7.08 11.36
C SER A 71 -5.95 5.94 10.74
N VAL A 72 -5.95 4.81 11.44
CA VAL A 72 -5.37 3.56 10.97
C VAL A 72 -6.49 2.52 10.97
N GLU A 73 -6.79 2.00 9.80
CA GLU A 73 -7.73 0.88 9.64
C GLU A 73 -6.93 -0.42 9.64
N THR A 74 -7.31 -1.36 10.49
CA THR A 74 -6.75 -2.71 10.51
C THR A 74 -7.75 -3.66 9.87
N VAL A 75 -7.33 -4.35 8.82
CA VAL A 75 -8.10 -5.39 8.15
C VAL A 75 -7.40 -6.72 8.38
N VAL A 76 -8.12 -7.72 8.85
CA VAL A 76 -7.60 -9.08 9.04
C VAL A 76 -8.41 -10.04 8.21
N SER A 77 -7.70 -10.88 7.45
CA SER A 77 -8.27 -11.95 6.66
C SER A 77 -7.59 -13.25 7.05
N VAL A 78 -8.39 -14.29 7.26
CA VAL A 78 -7.90 -15.64 7.48
C VAL A 78 -8.61 -16.57 6.52
N VAL A 79 -7.83 -17.38 5.81
CA VAL A 79 -8.31 -18.31 4.79
C VAL A 79 -7.74 -19.68 5.07
N ASP A 80 -8.51 -20.73 4.76
CA ASP A 80 -7.98 -22.07 4.67
C ASP A 80 -7.23 -22.19 3.34
N ILE A 81 -6.04 -22.79 3.36
CA ILE A 81 -5.19 -22.97 2.18
C ILE A 81 -4.88 -24.46 2.00
N ASP A 82 -4.57 -24.85 0.77
CA ASP A 82 -4.15 -26.20 0.48
C ASP A 82 -2.74 -26.44 1.06
N PRO A 83 -2.46 -27.63 1.64
CA PRO A 83 -1.11 -27.99 2.06
C PRO A 83 -0.14 -27.95 0.88
N PRO A 84 1.12 -27.56 1.09
CA PRO A 84 2.10 -27.57 0.01
C PRO A 84 2.45 -29.00 -0.41
N ASP A 85 2.75 -29.19 -1.70
CA ASP A 85 2.97 -30.51 -2.34
C ASP A 85 4.16 -31.31 -1.75
N ASP A 86 5.01 -30.66 -0.97
CA ASP A 86 6.29 -31.14 -0.44
C ASP A 86 6.28 -31.45 1.06
N VAL A 87 5.11 -31.42 1.73
CA VAL A 87 5.00 -31.96 3.09
C VAL A 87 5.19 -33.47 3.03
N ASP A 88 6.39 -33.95 3.40
CA ASP A 88 6.80 -35.35 3.31
C ASP A 88 5.74 -36.27 3.93
N SER A 89 5.08 -37.05 3.07
CA SER A 89 4.04 -38.02 3.43
C SER A 89 4.52 -39.18 4.32
N ASP A 90 5.83 -39.23 4.59
CA ASP A 90 6.45 -40.21 5.48
C ASP A 90 6.12 -39.95 6.95
N THR A 91 5.66 -38.75 7.30
CA THR A 91 4.90 -38.50 8.52
C THR A 91 3.45 -38.87 8.22
N ALA A 92 3.20 -40.18 8.31
CA ALA A 92 1.93 -40.88 8.09
C ALA A 92 0.73 -39.96 7.79
N ALA A 93 0.22 -40.01 6.56
CA ALA A 93 -1.10 -39.56 6.12
C ALA A 93 -2.09 -39.22 7.26
N ASP A 94 -1.87 -38.09 7.93
CA ASP A 94 -2.69 -37.71 9.06
C ASP A 94 -3.88 -37.01 8.44
N SER A 95 -5.05 -37.64 8.54
CA SER A 95 -6.32 -37.14 8.01
C SER A 95 -6.74 -35.78 8.58
N ASN A 96 -5.88 -35.16 9.39
CA ASN A 96 -6.11 -33.95 10.17
C ASN A 96 -5.18 -32.80 9.80
N LEU A 97 -4.26 -32.96 8.82
CA LEU A 97 -3.43 -31.84 8.35
C LEU A 97 -4.32 -30.74 7.78
N SER A 98 -4.25 -29.55 8.38
CA SER A 98 -4.98 -28.35 7.97
C SER A 98 -4.02 -27.19 7.84
N CYS A 99 -4.21 -26.33 6.85
CA CYS A 99 -3.36 -25.17 6.64
C CYS A 99 -4.19 -23.89 6.59
N LYS A 100 -3.62 -22.80 7.10
CA LYS A 100 -4.24 -21.48 7.12
C LYS A 100 -3.29 -20.41 6.65
N GLY A 101 -3.83 -19.41 5.96
CA GLY A 101 -3.18 -18.14 5.66
C GLY A 101 -3.80 -17.02 6.48
N GLN A 102 -2.99 -16.23 7.18
CA GLN A 102 -3.40 -15.04 7.92
C GLN A 102 -2.72 -13.78 7.36
N THR A 103 -3.56 -12.90 6.81
CA THR A 103 -3.19 -11.58 6.34
C THR A 103 -3.62 -10.51 7.34
N VAL A 104 -2.67 -9.70 7.81
CA VAL A 104 -2.95 -8.47 8.56
C VAL A 104 -2.53 -7.28 7.72
N THR A 105 -3.50 -6.43 7.39
CA THR A 105 -3.31 -5.23 6.58
C THR A 105 -3.60 -3.98 7.41
N LEU A 106 -2.62 -3.09 7.50
CA LEU A 106 -2.76 -1.75 8.08
C LEU A 106 -2.87 -0.72 6.96
N LYS A 107 -4.01 -0.04 6.90
CA LYS A 107 -4.26 1.07 5.97
C LYS A 107 -4.23 2.37 6.73
N HIS A 108 -3.33 3.24 6.33
CA HIS A 108 -3.15 4.54 6.96
C HIS A 108 -3.90 5.61 6.21
N LYS A 109 -4.81 6.33 6.87
CA LYS A 109 -5.75 7.23 6.20
C LYS A 109 -5.67 8.66 6.72
N ASN A 110 -5.81 9.60 5.80
CA ASN A 110 -6.00 11.01 6.12
C ASN A 110 -7.45 11.32 6.54
N TRP A 111 -7.73 12.59 6.83
CA TRP A 111 -9.04 13.06 7.27
C TRP A 111 -10.15 12.81 6.24
N ALA A 112 -9.82 12.80 4.94
CA ALA A 112 -10.73 12.47 3.84
C ALA A 112 -10.92 10.95 3.65
N ARG A 113 -10.41 10.11 4.57
CA ARG A 113 -10.43 8.64 4.52
C ARG A 113 -9.66 8.04 3.35
N ILE A 114 -8.76 8.80 2.73
CA ILE A 114 -7.91 8.36 1.62
C ILE A 114 -6.68 7.67 2.19
N THR A 115 -6.40 6.47 1.70
CA THR A 115 -5.24 5.67 2.10
C THR A 115 -3.94 6.31 1.58
N GLN A 116 -3.07 6.70 2.50
CA GLN A 116 -1.74 7.25 2.25
C GLN A 116 -0.68 6.16 2.03
N TRP A 117 -0.77 5.07 2.79
CA TRP A 117 0.05 3.88 2.60
C TRP A 117 -0.64 2.65 3.18
N THR A 118 -0.21 1.48 2.73
CA THR A 118 -0.65 0.17 3.22
C THR A 118 0.55 -0.65 3.67
N PHE A 119 0.44 -1.34 4.80
CA PHE A 119 1.44 -2.27 5.30
C PHE A 119 0.79 -3.62 5.53
N ILE A 120 1.33 -4.67 4.92
CA ILE A 120 0.73 -6.01 4.86
C ILE A 120 1.73 -7.01 5.42
N SER A 121 1.23 -7.95 6.23
CA SER A 121 1.99 -9.11 6.66
C SER A 121 1.13 -10.36 6.54
N ASP A 122 1.63 -11.33 5.78
CA ASP A 122 0.97 -12.60 5.48
C ASP A 122 1.79 -13.75 6.07
N THR A 123 1.14 -14.63 6.83
CA THR A 123 1.77 -15.85 7.37
C THR A 123 0.90 -17.04 6.98
N GLU A 124 1.52 -18.07 6.45
CA GLU A 124 0.89 -19.36 6.18
C GLU A 124 1.47 -20.41 7.12
N TRP A 125 0.62 -21.25 7.70
CA TRP A 125 1.07 -22.35 8.56
C TRP A 125 0.15 -23.55 8.42
N CYS A 126 0.74 -24.74 8.60
CA CYS A 126 0.01 -25.99 8.65
C CYS A 126 0.07 -26.58 10.05
N TYR A 127 -0.92 -27.40 10.41
CA TYR A 127 -1.04 -28.00 11.73
C TYR A 127 -1.82 -29.31 11.68
N ASP A 128 -1.55 -30.21 12.62
CA ASP A 128 -2.22 -31.52 12.74
C ASP A 128 -3.22 -31.60 13.91
N GLY A 129 -3.38 -30.50 14.66
CA GLY A 129 -4.20 -30.40 15.87
C GLY A 129 -3.43 -30.60 17.18
N THR A 130 -2.16 -30.97 17.10
CA THR A 130 -1.25 -31.17 18.23
C THR A 130 0.06 -30.40 18.10
N HIS A 131 0.55 -30.22 16.87
CA HIS A 131 1.72 -29.41 16.56
C HIS A 131 1.51 -28.65 15.24
N ILE A 132 2.30 -27.61 15.05
CA ILE A 132 2.53 -26.98 13.76
C ILE A 132 3.39 -27.93 12.92
N VAL A 133 3.03 -28.10 11.65
CA VAL A 133 3.70 -29.00 10.71
C VAL A 133 4.43 -28.17 9.66
N GLY A 134 5.73 -28.39 9.52
CA GLY A 134 6.60 -27.59 8.69
C GLY A 134 6.85 -26.18 9.23
N ASP A 135 7.78 -25.47 8.60
CA ASP A 135 8.06 -24.08 8.95
C ASP A 135 7.00 -23.14 8.35
N PRO A 136 6.36 -22.29 9.16
CA PRO A 136 5.45 -21.27 8.67
C PRO A 136 6.13 -20.36 7.63
N THR A 137 5.45 -20.11 6.52
CA THR A 137 5.94 -19.18 5.50
C THR A 137 5.44 -17.77 5.81
N TRP A 138 6.29 -16.77 5.57
CA TRP A 138 5.98 -15.40 5.94
C TRP A 138 6.44 -14.40 4.90
N THR A 139 5.54 -13.47 4.55
CA THR A 139 5.84 -12.37 3.64
C THR A 139 5.37 -11.04 4.21
N VAL A 140 6.09 -9.98 3.86
CA VAL A 140 5.85 -8.61 4.31
C VAL A 140 5.90 -7.69 3.12
N GLU A 141 4.93 -6.78 3.04
CA GLU A 141 4.88 -5.79 1.99
C GLU A 141 4.51 -4.39 2.49
N GLY A 142 5.27 -3.38 2.05
CA GLY A 142 4.94 -1.97 2.25
C GLY A 142 4.57 -1.31 0.93
N ARG A 143 3.33 -0.84 0.81
CA ARG A 143 2.79 -0.18 -0.38
C ARG A 143 2.45 1.28 -0.09
N PRO A 144 3.39 2.23 -0.28
CA PRO A 144 3.05 3.65 -0.22
C PRO A 144 2.16 4.03 -1.40
N LYS A 145 1.22 4.96 -1.20
CA LYS A 145 0.54 5.63 -2.32
C LYS A 145 1.58 6.57 -2.95
N THR A 146 2.10 6.19 -4.12
CA THR A 146 3.32 6.76 -4.73
C THR A 146 3.28 8.27 -4.99
N TYR A 147 2.11 8.89 -4.97
CA TYR A 147 1.87 10.25 -5.45
C TYR A 147 1.84 11.33 -4.35
N LEU A 148 1.95 10.95 -3.07
CA LEU A 148 1.86 11.89 -1.95
C LEU A 148 3.10 11.87 -1.06
N GLY A 149 4.28 11.62 -1.61
CA GLY A 149 5.55 11.79 -0.86
C GLY A 149 5.83 10.76 0.23
N TRP A 150 4.97 9.75 0.43
CA TRP A 150 5.28 8.62 1.31
C TRP A 150 6.22 7.63 0.64
N HIS A 151 7.24 7.20 1.37
CA HIS A 151 8.23 6.23 0.94
C HIS A 151 8.31 5.09 1.94
N TYR A 152 8.27 3.85 1.44
CA TYR A 152 8.59 2.68 2.24
C TYR A 152 10.10 2.46 2.24
N ARG A 153 10.71 2.46 3.42
CA ARG A 153 12.16 2.30 3.63
C ARG A 153 12.57 0.86 3.95
N GLY A 154 11.62 -0.06 3.92
CA GLY A 154 11.80 -1.44 4.33
C GLY A 154 11.18 -1.73 5.70
N ASN A 155 11.49 -2.90 6.23
CA ASN A 155 10.99 -3.41 7.49
C ASN A 155 12.11 -4.03 8.32
N LYS A 156 11.85 -4.11 9.62
CA LYS A 156 12.53 -5.01 10.54
C LYS A 156 11.58 -6.11 10.89
N ASN A 157 12.07 -7.33 10.94
CA ASN A 157 11.25 -8.50 11.06
C ASN A 157 12.00 -9.55 11.89
N SER A 158 11.27 -10.25 12.74
CA SER A 158 11.78 -11.35 13.55
C SER A 158 10.68 -12.38 13.74
N SER A 159 11.04 -13.64 13.71
CA SER A 159 10.20 -14.72 14.25
C SER A 159 10.84 -15.19 15.55
N GLU A 160 10.05 -15.34 16.60
CA GLU A 160 10.50 -15.84 17.88
C GLU A 160 9.66 -17.07 18.25
N SER A 161 10.29 -18.25 18.25
CA SER A 161 9.71 -19.53 18.66
C SER A 161 8.57 -20.03 17.78
N GLY A 162 8.56 -21.36 17.59
CA GLY A 162 7.48 -22.04 16.88
C GLY A 162 7.72 -22.27 15.42
N GLY A 163 7.46 -23.48 14.99
CA GLY A 163 7.56 -23.96 13.62
C GLY A 163 7.23 -25.44 13.67
N ASP A 164 7.89 -26.23 12.82
CA ASP A 164 7.68 -27.66 12.78
C ASP A 164 7.87 -28.32 14.17
N GLY A 165 6.85 -29.06 14.63
CA GLY A 165 6.85 -29.78 15.90
C GLY A 165 6.57 -28.91 17.14
N GLU A 166 6.30 -27.62 16.99
CA GLU A 166 5.97 -26.73 18.10
C GLU A 166 4.47 -26.45 18.21
N THR A 167 4.02 -25.96 19.36
CA THR A 167 2.58 -25.63 19.55
C THR A 167 2.21 -24.26 19.01
N SER A 168 3.14 -23.29 18.99
CA SER A 168 2.79 -21.94 18.54
C SER A 168 3.93 -21.25 17.82
N HIS A 169 3.63 -20.60 16.70
CA HIS A 169 4.52 -19.66 15.99
C HIS A 169 4.20 -18.22 16.36
N HIS A 170 5.24 -17.40 16.50
CA HIS A 170 5.09 -15.96 16.68
C HIS A 170 5.98 -15.19 15.71
N ASP A 171 5.35 -14.31 14.94
CA ASP A 171 6.01 -13.39 14.03
C ASP A 171 5.79 -11.93 14.43
N TYR A 172 6.84 -11.14 14.26
CA TYR A 172 6.88 -9.70 14.51
C TYR A 172 7.43 -8.99 13.29
N VAL A 173 6.72 -7.96 12.83
CA VAL A 173 7.23 -7.05 11.82
C VAL A 173 6.94 -5.60 12.14
N GLN A 174 7.95 -4.76 11.92
CA GLN A 174 7.83 -3.31 11.95
C GLN A 174 8.25 -2.72 10.61
N GLY A 175 7.31 -2.06 9.92
CA GLY A 175 7.61 -1.28 8.72
C GLY A 175 8.27 0.05 9.06
N HIS A 176 8.91 0.68 8.06
CA HIS A 176 9.39 2.05 8.15
C HIS A 176 8.88 2.86 6.96
N PHE A 177 8.03 3.84 7.25
CA PHE A 177 7.49 4.77 6.26
C PHE A 177 7.96 6.18 6.58
N GLU A 178 8.35 6.93 5.54
CA GLU A 178 8.75 8.33 5.67
C GLU A 178 7.97 9.19 4.69
N PHE A 179 7.48 10.34 5.14
CA PHE A 179 6.88 11.36 4.28
C PHE A 179 7.93 12.41 3.93
N CYS A 180 8.23 12.57 2.65
CA CYS A 180 9.28 13.43 2.15
C CYS A 180 8.75 14.46 1.14
N VAL A 181 9.26 15.68 1.26
CA VAL A 181 8.96 16.82 0.39
C VAL A 181 10.25 17.23 -0.31
N ILE A 182 10.22 17.44 -1.64
CA ILE A 182 11.43 17.57 -2.50
C ILE A 182 12.43 18.63 -1.99
N ARG A 183 11.97 19.69 -1.34
CA ARG A 183 12.82 20.78 -0.82
C ARG A 183 13.10 20.74 0.67
N VAL A 184 12.33 19.98 1.44
CA VAL A 184 12.40 19.95 2.91
C VAL A 184 13.08 18.67 3.40
N GLY A 185 13.07 17.60 2.60
CA GLY A 185 13.45 16.27 3.04
C GLY A 185 12.28 15.56 3.71
N CYS A 186 12.59 14.54 4.51
CA CYS A 186 11.59 13.73 5.18
C CYS A 186 11.19 14.34 6.52
N THR A 187 9.91 14.69 6.67
CA THR A 187 9.40 15.46 7.81
C THR A 187 8.58 14.61 8.78
N GLN A 188 8.14 13.43 8.37
CA GLN A 188 7.39 12.50 9.22
C GLN A 188 7.88 11.08 9.01
N SER A 189 7.90 10.29 10.08
CA SER A 189 8.23 8.87 10.06
C SER A 189 7.16 8.07 10.81
N HIS A 190 6.76 6.93 10.24
CA HIS A 190 5.81 6.00 10.85
C HIS A 190 6.39 4.59 10.88
N TYR A 191 6.14 3.90 11.99
CA TYR A 191 6.68 2.57 12.28
C TYR A 191 5.56 1.57 12.59
N PRO A 192 4.66 1.28 11.62
CA PRO A 192 3.57 0.35 11.84
C PRO A 192 4.14 -1.01 12.26
N THR A 193 3.55 -1.58 13.30
CA THR A 193 4.01 -2.84 13.86
C THR A 193 2.86 -3.85 13.82
N ILE A 194 3.15 -5.07 13.38
CA ILE A 194 2.24 -6.21 13.39
C ILE A 194 2.94 -7.33 14.17
N GLU A 195 2.28 -7.85 15.19
CA GLU A 195 2.63 -9.06 15.93
C GLU A 195 1.54 -10.10 15.66
N LYS A 196 1.89 -11.33 15.29
CA LYS A 196 0.93 -12.43 15.05
C LYS A 196 1.35 -13.68 15.80
N TRP A 197 0.35 -14.44 16.25
CA TRP A 197 0.53 -15.74 16.87
C TRP A 197 -0.35 -16.75 16.15
N GLN A 198 0.23 -17.87 15.78
CA GLN A 198 -0.44 -19.01 15.15
C GLN A 198 -0.25 -20.23 16.05
N TYR A 199 -1.27 -21.07 16.15
CA TYR A 199 -1.29 -22.20 17.08
C TYR A 199 -1.56 -23.52 16.35
N GLU A 200 -1.22 -24.63 17.00
CA GLU A 200 -1.35 -26.01 16.55
C GLU A 200 -2.79 -26.47 16.31
N ASP A 201 -3.76 -25.72 16.82
CA ASP A 201 -5.20 -25.97 16.64
C ASP A 201 -5.80 -25.10 15.52
N GLY A 202 -4.97 -24.31 14.82
CA GLY A 202 -5.39 -23.37 13.79
C GLY A 202 -5.99 -22.07 14.31
N THR A 203 -6.05 -21.88 15.64
CA THR A 203 -6.38 -20.58 16.20
C THR A 203 -5.25 -19.59 15.94
N HIS A 204 -5.58 -18.31 16.05
CA HIS A 204 -4.62 -17.24 15.77
C HIS A 204 -4.95 -16.01 16.60
N ARG A 205 -3.94 -15.18 16.83
CA ARG A 205 -4.08 -13.86 17.44
C ARG A 205 -3.23 -12.86 16.68
N TYR A 206 -3.56 -11.59 16.80
CA TYR A 206 -2.74 -10.53 16.25
C TYR A 206 -2.81 -9.30 17.14
N LYS A 207 -1.79 -8.46 17.01
CA LYS A 207 -1.73 -7.13 17.58
C LYS A 207 -1.10 -6.19 16.58
N ALA A 208 -1.80 -5.11 16.27
CA ALA A 208 -1.31 -4.07 15.40
C ALA A 208 -1.10 -2.79 16.20
N LYS A 209 0.04 -2.12 15.99
CA LYS A 209 0.32 -0.78 16.53
C LYS A 209 0.52 0.20 15.38
N LYS A 210 -0.02 1.39 15.57
CA LYS A 210 0.06 2.54 14.67
C LYS A 210 1.31 3.37 14.94
#